data_AF-A0A060C561-F1
#
_entry.id   AF-A0A060C561-F1
#
_cell.length_a   1.000
_cell.length_b   1.000
_cell.length_c   1.000
_cell.angle_alpha   90.00
_cell.angle_beta   90.00
_cell.angle_gamma   90.00
#
_symmetry.space_group_name_H-M   'P 1'
#
loop_
_entity.id
_entity.type
_entity.pdbx_description
1 polymer ?
#
loop_
_entity_poly.entity_id
_entity_poly.type
_entity_poly.pdbx_seq_one_letter_code
_entity_poly.pdbx_strand_id
1 'polypeptide(L)'
;FWKEEIEPNIFKALIDTTFAVYKPYFIGEPIDPDCFCIRTGFPYSTKHLPWYTDSEKPTEEELYYLKHIKTLTHWSKQNQADTNSPKKE
;
A
#
# COMPACT_ATOMS: atom_id res chain seq x y z
N PHE A 1 -0.09 -0.62 9.73
CA PHE A 1 -1.51 -0.26 9.54
C PHE A 1 -2.41 -1.36 10.09
N TRP A 2 -2.20 -2.63 9.75
CA TRP A 2 -2.91 -3.77 10.37
C TRP A 2 -2.35 -4.17 11.75
N LYS A 3 -2.59 -3.36 12.79
CA LYS A 3 -2.09 -3.66 14.16
C LYS A 3 -3.20 -3.69 15.22
N GLU A 4 -4.02 -2.65 15.25
CA GLU A 4 -5.09 -2.49 16.24
C GLU A 4 -6.43 -2.74 15.54
N GLU A 5 -6.95 -3.96 15.64
CA GLU A 5 -8.27 -4.33 15.15
C GLU A 5 -9.32 -3.99 16.21
N ILE A 6 -10.29 -3.15 15.85
CA ILE A 6 -11.35 -2.67 16.75
C ILE A 6 -12.70 -3.37 16.50
N GLU A 7 -12.89 -3.86 15.28
CA GLU A 7 -13.99 -4.75 14.86
C GLU A 7 -13.47 -5.66 13.74
N PRO A 8 -14.14 -6.77 13.38
CA PRO A 8 -13.68 -7.67 12.33
C PRO A 8 -13.39 -6.93 11.01
N ASN A 9 -12.13 -6.99 10.55
CA ASN A 9 -11.60 -6.27 9.38
C ASN A 9 -11.66 -4.73 9.49
N ILE A 10 -11.72 -4.17 10.69
CA ILE A 10 -11.73 -2.73 10.95
C ILE A 10 -10.56 -2.39 11.87
N PHE A 11 -9.67 -1.54 11.38
CA PHE A 11 -8.41 -1.23 12.06
C PHE A 11 -8.29 0.25 12.38
N LYS A 12 -7.88 0.57 13.60
CA LYS A 12 -7.50 1.92 13.97
C LYS A 12 -6.11 2.24 13.40
N ALA A 13 -6.06 3.12 12.42
CA ALA A 13 -4.83 3.51 11.76
C ALA A 13 -5.04 4.79 10.94
N LEU A 14 -4.04 5.69 10.97
CA LEU A 14 -4.04 6.89 10.14
C LEU A 14 -4.27 6.55 8.66
N ILE A 15 -5.13 7.32 8.00
CA ILE A 15 -5.46 7.16 6.59
C ILE A 15 -4.59 8.13 5.78
N ASP A 16 -3.80 7.58 4.87
CA ASP A 16 -3.07 8.32 3.83
C ASP A 16 -3.28 7.54 2.53
N THR A 17 -4.51 7.57 2.03
CA THR A 17 -4.91 6.72 0.90
C THR A 17 -5.84 7.45 -0.05
N THR A 18 -5.69 7.14 -1.33
CA THR A 18 -6.46 7.68 -2.46
C THR A 18 -7.98 7.56 -2.31
N PHE A 19 -8.48 6.54 -1.58
CA PHE A 19 -9.92 6.27 -1.41
C PHE A 19 -10.45 6.64 -0.02
N ALA A 20 -9.91 7.69 0.61
CA ALA A 20 -10.41 8.16 1.90
C ALA A 20 -11.82 8.76 1.78
N VAL A 21 -12.75 8.29 2.62
CA VAL A 21 -14.11 8.83 2.71
C VAL A 21 -14.20 9.75 3.93
N TYR A 22 -14.55 11.01 3.68
CA TYR A 22 -14.68 12.04 4.72
C TYR A 22 -16.15 12.34 4.98
N LYS A 23 -16.44 12.90 6.17
CA LYS A 23 -17.78 13.40 6.50
C LYS A 23 -18.17 14.52 5.54
N PRO A 24 -19.47 14.70 5.24
CA PRO A 24 -19.94 15.85 4.47
C PRO A 24 -19.41 17.16 5.07
N TYR A 25 -18.98 18.08 4.21
CA TYR A 25 -18.43 19.39 4.58
C TYR A 25 -17.13 19.36 5.39
N PHE A 26 -16.38 18.25 5.38
CA PHE A 26 -15.05 18.22 5.94
C PHE A 26 -14.12 19.17 5.16
N ILE A 27 -13.75 20.28 5.80
CA ILE A 27 -12.76 21.25 5.30
C ILE A 27 -11.48 20.89 6.05
N GLY A 28 -10.50 20.32 5.35
CA GLY A 28 -9.30 19.73 5.93
C GLY A 28 -8.69 20.58 7.04
N GLU A 29 -9.01 20.24 8.29
CA GLU A 29 -8.35 20.78 9.46
C GLU A 29 -6.93 20.21 9.54
N PRO A 30 -6.00 20.86 10.26
CA PRO A 30 -4.70 20.26 10.53
C PRO A 30 -4.91 18.82 11.01
N ILE A 31 -4.16 17.86 10.46
CA ILE A 31 -4.26 16.45 10.84
C ILE A 31 -4.00 16.37 12.34
N ASP A 32 -5.08 16.28 13.11
CA ASP A 32 -5.01 16.09 14.54
C ASP A 32 -4.29 14.75 14.78
N PRO A 33 -3.17 14.71 15.53
CA PRO A 33 -2.53 13.45 15.88
C PRO A 33 -3.47 12.50 16.65
N ASP A 34 -4.54 13.03 17.26
CA ASP A 34 -5.62 12.27 17.88
C ASP A 34 -6.79 11.97 16.92
N CYS A 35 -6.67 12.32 15.63
CA CYS A 35 -7.69 12.06 14.62
C CYS A 35 -7.98 10.57 14.52
N PHE A 36 -9.17 10.19 14.99
CA PHE A 36 -9.64 8.83 14.95
C PHE A 36 -9.92 8.40 13.50
N CYS A 37 -8.95 7.69 12.94
CA CYS A 37 -8.99 7.17 11.57
C CYS A 37 -9.21 5.65 11.58
N ILE A 38 -10.09 5.20 10.69
CA ILE A 38 -10.41 3.79 10.50
C ILE A 38 -9.97 3.34 9.11
N ARG A 39 -9.27 2.20 9.04
CA ARG A 39 -9.00 1.48 7.79
C ARG A 39 -9.82 0.19 7.75
N THR A 40 -10.44 -0.06 6.62
CA THR A 40 -11.13 -1.31 6.33
C THR A 40 -10.18 -2.31 5.67
N GLY A 41 -10.24 -3.56 6.11
CA GLY A 41 -9.59 -4.69 5.47
C GLY A 41 -10.34 -5.14 4.21
N PHE A 42 -10.02 -6.34 3.73
CA PHE A 42 -10.72 -6.96 2.60
C PHE A 42 -12.24 -7.08 2.91
N PRO A 43 -13.14 -6.82 1.94
CA PRO A 43 -12.92 -6.58 0.52
C PRO A 43 -12.71 -5.11 0.12
N TYR A 44 -12.65 -4.20 1.09
CA TYR A 44 -12.59 -2.75 0.84
C TYR A 44 -11.15 -2.22 0.76
N SER A 45 -10.20 -3.11 0.51
CA SER A 45 -8.79 -2.80 0.30
C SER A 45 -8.40 -3.14 -1.13
N THR A 46 -7.65 -2.27 -1.80
CA THR A 46 -7.13 -2.51 -3.15
C THR A 46 -5.60 -2.52 -3.14
N LYS A 47 -5.02 -3.28 -4.07
CA LYS A 47 -3.59 -3.19 -4.36
C LYS A 47 -3.41 -2.18 -5.49
N HIS A 48 -2.56 -1.19 -5.26
CA HIS A 48 -2.11 -0.33 -6.33
C HIS A 48 -1.06 -1.11 -7.13
N LEU A 49 -1.30 -1.34 -8.43
CA LEU A 49 -0.40 -2.08 -9.33
C LEU A 49 0.12 -1.16 -10.44
N PRO A 50 1.33 -1.39 -10.97
CA PRO A 50 1.87 -0.56 -12.04
C PRO A 50 1.03 -0.73 -13.30
N TRP A 51 0.98 0.31 -14.12
CA TRP A 51 0.28 0.23 -15.40
C TRP A 51 1.22 -0.38 -16.43
N TYR A 52 0.72 -1.36 -17.19
CA TYR A 52 1.42 -2.01 -18.30
C TYR A 52 2.68 -2.83 -17.94
N THR A 53 2.92 -3.15 -16.66
CA THR A 53 4.01 -4.02 -16.23
C THR A 53 3.51 -5.42 -15.91
N ASP A 54 4.21 -6.44 -16.41
CA ASP A 54 4.07 -7.82 -15.95
C ASP A 54 5.07 -8.07 -14.83
N SER A 55 4.60 -8.07 -13.57
CA SER A 55 5.47 -8.30 -12.42
C SER A 55 6.01 -9.73 -12.35
N GLU A 56 5.40 -10.70 -13.05
CA GLU A 56 5.91 -12.06 -13.14
C GLU A 56 7.05 -12.18 -14.18
N LYS A 57 7.13 -11.22 -15.11
CA LYS A 57 8.14 -11.14 -16.17
C LYS A 57 8.69 -9.72 -16.30
N PRO A 58 9.49 -9.26 -15.32
CA PRO A 58 10.12 -7.96 -15.38
C PRO A 58 11.07 -7.88 -16.58
N THR A 59 11.08 -6.72 -17.23
CA THR A 59 11.98 -6.40 -18.34
C THR A 59 13.42 -6.22 -17.86
N GLU A 60 14.39 -6.28 -18.78
CA GLU A 60 15.81 -6.04 -18.44
C GLU A 60 16.04 -4.65 -17.83
N GLU A 61 15.30 -3.65 -18.31
CA GLU A 61 15.34 -2.28 -17.79
C GLU A 61 14.83 -2.23 -16.34
N GLU A 62 13.69 -2.88 -16.05
CA GLU A 62 13.14 -2.94 -14.68
C GLU A 62 14.11 -3.65 -13.73
N LEU A 63 14.72 -4.76 -14.16
CA LEU A 63 15.75 -5.45 -13.39
C LEU A 63 16.98 -4.56 -13.14
N TYR A 64 17.39 -3.77 -14.14
CA TYR A 64 18.47 -2.80 -14.00
C TYR A 64 18.11 -1.76 -12.94
N TYR A 65 16.92 -1.16 -13.00
CA TYR A 65 16.48 -0.18 -12.01
C TYR A 65 16.38 -0.78 -10.60
N LEU A 66 15.81 -1.98 -10.46
CA LEU A 66 15.71 -2.70 -9.18
C LEU A 66 17.08 -3.05 -8.56
N LYS A 67 18.12 -3.21 -9.38
CA LYS A 67 19.49 -3.47 -8.92
C LYS A 67 20.24 -2.19 -8.50
N HIS A 68 19.95 -1.05 -9.12
CA HIS A 68 20.73 0.19 -8.95
C HIS A 68 20.05 1.25 -8.07
N ILE A 69 18.78 1.03 -7.71
CA ILE A 69 18.06 1.81 -6.71
C ILE A 69 18.80 1.83 -5.36
N LYS A 70 19.15 3.04 -4.92
CA LYS A 70 19.80 3.27 -3.61
C LYS A 70 18.81 3.36 -2.45
N THR A 71 17.61 3.87 -2.73
CA THR A 71 16.56 4.11 -1.72
C THR A 71 15.32 3.34 -2.08
N LEU A 72 14.99 2.33 -1.26
CA LEU A 72 13.83 1.47 -1.49
C LEU A 72 12.51 2.24 -1.28
N THR A 73 11.74 2.38 -2.34
CA THR A 73 10.35 2.88 -2.28
C THR A 73 9.37 1.75 -1.96
N HIS A 74 8.10 2.08 -1.69
CA HIS A 74 7.05 1.07 -1.46
C HIS A 74 6.99 0.01 -2.56
N TRP A 75 7.08 0.44 -3.83
CA TRP A 75 7.07 -0.43 -5.00
C TRP A 75 8.28 -1.35 -5.09
N SER A 76 9.46 -0.78 -4.89
CA SER A 76 10.71 -1.51 -5.03
C SER A 76 10.87 -2.58 -3.94
N LYS A 77 10.33 -2.32 -2.74
CA LYS A 77 10.29 -3.31 -1.64
C LYS A 77 9.39 -4.49 -1.97
N GLN A 78 8.22 -4.21 -2.56
CA GLN A 78 7.26 -5.25 -2.93
C GLN A 78 7.86 -6.18 -3.99
N ASN A 79 8.44 -5.62 -5.05
CA ASN A 79 9.04 -6.42 -6.13
C ASN A 79 10.23 -7.26 -5.66
N GLN A 80 11.05 -6.78 -4.72
CA GLN A 80 12.13 -7.61 -4.13
C GLN A 80 11.59 -8.82 -3.36
N ALA A 81 10.51 -8.64 -2.59
CA ALA A 81 9.89 -9.73 -1.83
C ALA A 81 9.27 -10.79 -2.76
N ASP A 82 8.66 -10.36 -3.87
CA ASP A 82 8.07 -11.25 -4.87
C ASP A 82 9.15 -12.01 -5.65
N THR A 83 10.30 -11.39 -5.97
CA THR A 83 11.43 -12.09 -6.61
C THR A 83 12.12 -13.12 -5.71
N ASN A 84 12.06 -12.94 -4.38
CA ASN A 84 12.66 -13.84 -3.40
C ASN A 84 11.67 -14.89 -2.87
N SER A 85 10.41 -14.84 -3.27
CA SER A 85 9.42 -15.84 -2.89
C SER A 85 9.57 -17.07 -3.78
N PRO A 86 9.60 -18.30 -3.22
CA PRO A 86 9.66 -19.51 -4.03
C PRO A 86 8.43 -19.54 -4.94
N LYS A 87 8.66 -19.66 -6.25
CA LYS A 87 7.58 -19.89 -7.21
C LYS A 87 6.86 -21.16 -6.78
N LYS A 88 5.59 -21.02 -6.38
CA LYS A 88 4.73 -22.19 -6.16
C LYS A 88 4.49 -22.83 -7.52
N GLU A 89 5.04 -24.02 -7.70
CA GLU A 89 4.68 -24.96 -8.77
C GLU A 89 3.23 -25.44 -8.60
#